data_AF-A0AAE9D026-F1
#
_entry.id   AF-A0AAE9D026-F1
#
_cell.length_a   1.000
_cell.length_b   1.000
_cell.length_c   1.000
_cell.angle_alpha   90.00
_cell.angle_beta   90.00
_cell.angle_gamma   90.00
#
_symmetry.space_group_name_H-M   'P 1'
#
loop_
_entity.id
_entity.type
_entity.pdbx_description
1 polymer ?
#
loop_
_entity_poly.entity_id
_entity_poly.type
_entity_poly.pdbx_seq_one_letter_code
_entity_poly.pdbx_strand_id
1 'polypeptide(L)'
;MFVFALFSLFVLSVSAEKDPNAPSECLSKCLTPLAKLQRSFSFVFNNFEKVCDLLEDGAFCARKCNQEDQTKFYQYTTFYRIHCIDYEEDIQEHLTCIAKAAADADLVCKDKCKQAHKVEKTADKKTKMKKECLTLECSTLCYFDELAESCPEARNILLKINIGQVHSMASGVHPITMEKMLPECRNLHNTEYMRAKLMASSSSLLMDHTPLEMETEERPVITA
;
A
#
# COMPACT_ATOMS: atom_id res chain seq x y z
N MET A 1 -15.01 13.70 0.60
CA MET A 1 -14.76 14.29 -0.74
C MET A 1 -13.45 13.70 -1.28
N PHE A 2 -13.57 12.90 -2.33
CA PHE A 2 -12.55 12.01 -2.92
C PHE A 2 -11.24 12.71 -3.26
N VAL A 3 -10.12 12.07 -2.89
CA VAL A 3 -8.77 12.37 -3.41
C VAL A 3 -8.25 11.01 -3.89
N PHE A 4 -8.66 10.56 -5.08
CA PHE A 4 -7.87 10.68 -6.32
C PHE A 4 -6.38 10.45 -6.07
N ALA A 5 -5.95 9.19 -6.23
CA ALA A 5 -4.67 8.79 -6.84
C ALA A 5 -4.37 7.32 -6.50
N LEU A 6 -5.15 6.42 -7.11
CA LEU A 6 -4.54 5.19 -7.60
C LEU A 6 -5.20 4.67 -8.87
N PHE A 7 -6.36 5.20 -9.28
CA PHE A 7 -6.84 5.07 -10.66
C PHE A 7 -7.73 6.28 -11.01
N SER A 8 -7.11 7.40 -11.38
CA SER A 8 -7.73 8.28 -12.37
C SER A 8 -7.63 7.53 -13.71
N LEU A 9 -8.61 6.68 -13.96
CA LEU A 9 -9.10 6.52 -15.33
C LEU A 9 -9.44 7.91 -15.86
N PHE A 10 -9.12 8.14 -17.12
CA PHE A 10 -9.29 9.42 -17.76
C PHE A 10 -10.74 9.90 -17.62
N VAL A 11 -10.93 11.05 -16.99
CA VAL A 11 -12.03 11.96 -17.35
C VAL A 11 -11.41 13.32 -17.60
N LEU A 12 -10.73 13.41 -18.75
CA LEU A 12 -10.51 14.68 -19.43
C LEU A 12 -11.77 14.94 -20.26
N SER A 13 -12.46 16.05 -19.98
CA SER A 13 -13.45 16.61 -20.89
C SER A 13 -12.74 17.16 -22.13
N VAL A 14 -12.39 16.29 -23.06
CA VAL A 14 -12.07 16.58 -24.46
C VAL A 14 -12.60 15.38 -25.24
N SER A 15 -13.41 15.66 -26.27
CA SER A 15 -13.94 14.77 -27.31
C SER A 15 -13.75 13.26 -27.11
N ALA A 16 -14.86 12.52 -27.11
CA ALA A 16 -14.98 11.06 -26.99
C ALA A 16 -13.96 10.24 -27.83
N GLU A 17 -12.73 10.15 -27.34
CA GLU A 17 -11.80 9.06 -27.62
C GLU A 17 -11.93 8.08 -26.46
N LYS A 18 -12.27 6.81 -26.75
CA LYS A 18 -12.36 5.76 -25.74
C LYS A 18 -11.01 5.66 -25.02
N ASP A 19 -10.99 5.92 -23.70
CA ASP A 19 -9.83 5.64 -22.86
C ASP A 19 -9.50 4.14 -22.98
N PRO A 20 -8.34 3.75 -23.54
CA PRO A 20 -7.98 2.34 -23.72
C PRO A 20 -7.84 1.59 -22.38
N ASN A 21 -7.73 2.31 -21.26
CA ASN A 21 -7.64 1.70 -19.93
C ASN A 21 -9.00 1.51 -19.26
N ALA A 22 -10.07 2.12 -19.80
CA ALA A 22 -11.40 2.02 -19.21
C ALA A 22 -11.86 0.56 -19.10
N PRO A 23 -12.51 0.18 -17.98
CA PRO A 23 -13.03 -1.16 -17.82
C PRO A 23 -14.13 -1.39 -18.85
N SER A 24 -14.13 -2.57 -19.47
CA SER A 24 -15.24 -2.98 -20.35
C SER A 24 -16.55 -3.05 -19.57
N GLU A 25 -17.67 -3.21 -20.29
CA GLU A 25 -18.96 -3.46 -19.63
C GLU A 25 -18.93 -4.74 -18.78
N CYS A 26 -18.24 -5.79 -19.24
CA CYS A 26 -18.07 -7.04 -18.49
C CYS A 26 -17.32 -6.79 -17.18
N LEU A 27 -16.14 -6.16 -17.28
CA LEU A 27 -15.31 -5.86 -16.11
C LEU A 27 -15.99 -4.91 -15.14
N SER A 28 -16.70 -3.89 -15.65
CA SER A 28 -17.44 -2.93 -14.83
C SER A 28 -18.50 -3.61 -13.96
N LYS A 29 -19.21 -4.61 -14.49
CA LYS A 29 -20.17 -5.40 -13.71
C LYS A 29 -19.49 -6.14 -12.56
N CYS A 30 -18.32 -6.74 -12.79
CA CYS A 30 -17.57 -7.46 -11.77
C CYS A 30 -16.92 -6.54 -10.71
N LEU A 31 -16.54 -5.31 -11.08
CA LEU A 31 -15.95 -4.34 -10.15
C LEU A 31 -16.99 -3.57 -9.33
N THR A 32 -18.25 -3.48 -9.80
CA THR A 32 -19.30 -2.66 -9.16
C THR A 32 -19.50 -2.96 -7.67
N PRO A 33 -19.55 -4.23 -7.21
CA PRO A 33 -19.68 -4.53 -5.78
C PRO A 33 -18.49 -4.00 -4.96
N LEU A 34 -17.27 -4.18 -5.47
CA LEU A 34 -16.02 -3.75 -4.84
C LEU A 34 -15.87 -2.22 -4.83
N ALA A 35 -16.40 -1.53 -5.84
CA ALA A 35 -16.35 -0.07 -5.94
C ALA A 35 -17.16 0.65 -4.85
N LYS A 36 -18.09 -0.05 -4.19
CA LYS A 36 -18.88 0.48 -3.06
C LYS A 36 -18.14 0.38 -1.72
N LEU A 37 -17.03 -0.36 -1.65
CA LEU A 37 -16.26 -0.52 -0.43
C LEU A 37 -15.50 0.76 -0.11
N GLN A 38 -15.46 1.11 1.18
CA GLN A 38 -14.58 2.18 1.63
C GLN A 38 -13.14 1.68 1.54
N ARG A 39 -12.33 2.40 0.77
CA ARG A 39 -10.90 2.10 0.63
C ARG A 39 -10.11 2.68 1.80
N SER A 40 -10.09 1.97 2.92
CA SER A 40 -9.23 2.29 4.06
C SER A 40 -8.90 1.03 4.86
N PHE A 41 -7.76 1.01 5.55
CA PHE A 41 -7.33 -0.21 6.25
C PHE A 41 -8.29 -0.53 7.40
N SER A 42 -8.77 0.50 8.12
CA SER A 42 -9.80 0.31 9.15
C SER A 42 -11.03 -0.40 8.61
N PHE A 43 -11.56 0.05 7.45
CA PHE A 43 -12.73 -0.59 6.87
C PHE A 43 -12.42 -2.03 6.44
N VAL A 44 -11.30 -2.26 5.75
CA VAL A 44 -10.92 -3.59 5.25
C VAL A 44 -10.79 -4.58 6.39
N PHE A 45 -10.00 -4.29 7.43
CA PHE A 45 -9.75 -5.24 8.50
C PHE A 45 -10.96 -5.45 9.42
N ASN A 46 -11.80 -4.42 9.62
CA ASN A 46 -13.04 -4.59 10.39
C ASN A 46 -14.17 -5.29 9.60
N ASN A 47 -14.02 -5.48 8.29
CA ASN A 47 -14.98 -6.17 7.43
C ASN A 47 -14.31 -7.28 6.61
N PHE A 48 -13.24 -7.87 7.15
CA PHE A 48 -12.29 -8.69 6.38
C PHE A 48 -12.97 -9.80 5.58
N GLU A 49 -13.71 -10.70 6.25
CA GLU A 49 -14.45 -11.81 5.60
C GLU A 49 -15.34 -11.30 4.46
N LYS A 50 -16.17 -10.29 4.73
CA LYS A 50 -17.07 -9.70 3.72
C LYS A 50 -16.31 -9.11 2.53
N VAL A 51 -15.16 -8.48 2.76
CA VAL A 51 -14.33 -7.93 1.68
C VAL A 51 -13.74 -9.06 0.84
N CYS A 52 -13.30 -10.14 1.48
CA CYS A 52 -12.74 -11.31 0.81
C CYS A 52 -13.81 -12.07 0.00
N ASP A 53 -15.01 -12.28 0.55
CA ASP A 53 -16.15 -12.87 -0.17
C ASP A 53 -16.50 -12.08 -1.44
N LEU A 54 -16.61 -10.75 -1.32
CA LEU A 54 -16.91 -9.89 -2.46
C LEU A 54 -15.80 -9.91 -3.52
N LEU A 55 -14.55 -10.09 -3.09
CA LEU A 55 -13.42 -10.22 -4.00
C LEU A 55 -13.46 -11.56 -4.75
N GLU A 56 -13.77 -12.65 -4.06
CA GLU A 56 -13.91 -13.98 -4.66
C GLU A 56 -15.05 -14.00 -5.69
N ASP A 57 -16.22 -13.47 -5.32
CA ASP A 57 -17.37 -13.30 -6.23
C ASP A 57 -16.99 -12.47 -7.47
N GLY A 58 -16.27 -11.37 -7.25
CA GLY A 58 -15.76 -10.52 -8.31
C GLY A 58 -14.80 -11.26 -9.25
N ALA A 59 -13.91 -12.08 -8.68
CA ALA A 59 -12.96 -12.88 -9.45
C ALA A 59 -13.69 -13.97 -10.26
N PHE A 60 -14.68 -14.64 -9.67
CA PHE A 60 -15.53 -15.61 -10.36
C PHE A 60 -16.32 -14.96 -11.51
N CYS A 61 -16.83 -13.75 -11.31
CA CYS A 61 -17.43 -12.95 -12.37
C CYS A 61 -16.43 -12.64 -13.49
N ALA A 62 -15.23 -12.15 -13.14
CA ALA A 62 -14.22 -11.70 -14.09
C ALA A 62 -13.69 -12.84 -14.99
N ARG A 63 -13.69 -14.10 -14.51
CA ARG A 63 -13.33 -15.29 -15.32
C ARG A 63 -14.17 -15.44 -16.59
N LYS A 64 -15.37 -14.84 -16.63
CA LYS A 64 -16.25 -14.83 -17.81
C LYS A 64 -15.94 -13.70 -18.80
N CYS A 65 -15.09 -12.76 -18.42
CA CYS A 65 -14.62 -11.67 -19.28
C CYS A 65 -13.39 -12.11 -20.09
N ASN A 66 -12.96 -11.29 -21.06
CA ASN A 66 -11.78 -11.57 -21.85
C ASN A 66 -10.48 -11.50 -21.00
N GLN A 67 -9.36 -11.99 -21.55
CA GLN A 67 -8.09 -12.07 -20.83
C GLN A 67 -7.55 -10.72 -20.36
N GLU A 68 -7.78 -9.66 -21.14
CA GLU A 68 -7.36 -8.30 -20.79
C GLU A 68 -8.14 -7.79 -19.57
N ASP A 69 -9.46 -8.01 -19.54
CA ASP A 69 -10.33 -7.65 -18.43
C ASP A 69 -10.02 -8.46 -17.17
N GLN A 70 -9.69 -9.75 -17.31
CA GLN A 70 -9.22 -10.56 -16.18
C GLN A 70 -7.95 -9.97 -15.58
N THR A 71 -6.97 -9.60 -16.41
CA THR A 71 -5.73 -8.97 -15.96
C THR A 71 -6.00 -7.62 -15.28
N LYS A 72 -6.87 -6.79 -15.88
CA LYS A 72 -7.29 -5.51 -15.30
C LYS A 72 -8.01 -5.70 -13.96
N PHE A 73 -8.86 -6.72 -13.81
CA PHE A 73 -9.50 -7.04 -12.53
C PHE A 73 -8.47 -7.25 -11.43
N TYR A 74 -7.47 -8.11 -11.66
CA TYR A 74 -6.41 -8.36 -10.68
C TYR A 74 -5.63 -7.10 -10.31
N GLN A 75 -5.40 -6.20 -11.27
CA GLN A 75 -4.74 -4.92 -11.03
C GLN A 75 -5.62 -3.99 -10.17
N TYR A 76 -6.90 -3.81 -10.55
CA TYR A 76 -7.84 -2.94 -9.83
C TYR A 76 -8.09 -3.38 -8.38
N THR A 77 -8.02 -4.69 -8.12
CA THR A 77 -8.34 -5.25 -6.81
C THR A 77 -7.12 -5.54 -5.95
N THR A 78 -5.90 -5.23 -6.40
CA THR A 78 -4.63 -5.51 -5.69
C THR A 78 -4.67 -5.15 -4.20
N PHE A 79 -5.26 -3.99 -3.85
CA PHE A 79 -5.38 -3.53 -2.46
C PHE A 79 -6.14 -4.51 -1.56
N TYR A 80 -7.20 -5.13 -2.05
CA TYR A 80 -7.97 -6.14 -1.30
C TYR A 80 -7.34 -7.53 -1.44
N ARG A 81 -6.95 -7.88 -2.68
CA ARG A 81 -6.42 -9.20 -3.04
C ARG A 81 -5.22 -9.62 -2.21
N ILE A 82 -4.31 -8.70 -1.95
CA ILE A 82 -3.09 -9.08 -1.26
C ILE A 82 -3.36 -9.53 0.18
N HIS A 83 -4.39 -9.02 0.83
CA HIS A 83 -4.76 -9.42 2.18
C HIS A 83 -5.66 -10.65 2.19
N CYS A 84 -6.60 -10.73 1.23
CA CYS A 84 -7.64 -11.76 1.18
C CYS A 84 -7.28 -13.04 0.45
N ILE A 85 -6.24 -13.04 -0.39
CA ILE A 85 -5.88 -14.20 -1.22
C ILE A 85 -4.41 -14.52 -1.05
N ASP A 86 -3.55 -13.51 -1.20
CA ASP A 86 -2.11 -13.76 -1.26
C ASP A 86 -1.50 -14.04 0.14
N TYR A 87 -2.12 -13.54 1.22
CA TYR A 87 -1.61 -13.61 2.60
C TYR A 87 -2.72 -13.84 3.65
N GLU A 88 -3.85 -14.43 3.28
CA GLU A 88 -5.00 -14.62 4.18
C GLU A 88 -4.64 -15.41 5.43
N GLU A 89 -4.04 -16.60 5.27
CA GLU A 89 -3.68 -17.48 6.38
C GLU A 89 -2.69 -16.79 7.34
N ASP A 90 -1.67 -16.12 6.79
CA ASP A 90 -0.63 -15.45 7.56
C ASP A 90 -1.17 -14.23 8.34
N ILE A 91 -2.18 -13.52 7.81
CA ILE A 91 -2.72 -12.31 8.46
C ILE A 91 -3.80 -12.65 9.49
N GLN A 92 -4.46 -13.81 9.35
CA GLN A 92 -5.63 -14.20 10.16
C GLN A 92 -5.35 -14.16 11.66
N GLU A 93 -4.19 -14.65 12.09
CA GLU A 93 -3.76 -14.67 13.50
C GLU A 93 -3.58 -13.27 14.10
N HIS A 94 -3.42 -12.26 13.25
CA HIS A 94 -3.14 -10.88 13.65
C HIS A 94 -4.32 -9.93 13.42
N LEU A 95 -5.39 -10.38 12.76
CA LEU A 95 -6.50 -9.53 12.33
C LEU A 95 -7.12 -8.73 13.48
N THR A 96 -7.30 -9.33 14.66
CA THR A 96 -7.90 -8.62 15.81
C THR A 96 -7.07 -7.41 16.23
N CYS A 97 -5.73 -7.54 16.28
CA CYS A 97 -4.87 -6.43 16.62
C CYS A 97 -4.87 -5.38 15.51
N ILE A 98 -4.64 -5.81 14.28
CA ILE A 98 -4.53 -4.93 13.11
C ILE A 98 -5.83 -4.14 12.92
N ALA A 99 -7.00 -4.78 13.04
CA ALA A 99 -8.30 -4.11 12.90
C ALA A 99 -8.53 -3.00 13.94
N LYS A 100 -8.06 -3.22 15.18
CA LYS A 100 -8.12 -2.23 16.26
C LYS A 100 -7.17 -1.05 15.98
N ALA A 101 -5.94 -1.33 15.59
CA ALA A 101 -4.93 -0.30 15.29
C ALA A 101 -5.23 0.49 14.02
N ALA A 102 -5.92 -0.11 13.05
CA ALA A 102 -6.13 0.46 11.73
C ALA A 102 -6.99 1.74 11.72
N ALA A 103 -7.84 1.95 12.73
CA ALA A 103 -8.60 3.19 12.86
C ALA A 103 -7.68 4.39 13.15
N ASP A 104 -6.75 4.22 14.08
CA ASP A 104 -5.79 5.26 14.45
C ASP A 104 -4.78 5.50 13.33
N ALA A 105 -4.26 4.43 12.73
CA ALA A 105 -3.39 4.52 11.55
C ALA A 105 -4.07 5.26 10.38
N ASP A 106 -5.35 4.99 10.14
CA ASP A 106 -6.15 5.69 9.12
C ASP A 106 -6.21 7.22 9.39
N LEU A 107 -6.33 7.64 10.65
CA LEU A 107 -6.39 9.05 11.02
C LEU A 107 -5.01 9.72 10.85
N VAL A 108 -3.98 9.13 11.42
CA VAL A 108 -2.61 9.67 11.41
C VAL A 108 -2.06 9.75 9.99
N CYS A 109 -2.11 8.64 9.24
CA CYS A 109 -1.45 8.56 7.95
C CYS A 109 -2.14 9.38 6.86
N LYS A 110 -3.47 9.45 6.87
CA LYS A 110 -4.21 10.28 5.91
C LYS A 110 -3.86 11.75 6.08
N ASP A 111 -3.73 12.23 7.30
CA ASP A 111 -3.40 13.63 7.55
C ASP A 111 -1.93 13.92 7.24
N LYS A 112 -1.00 13.14 7.82
CA LYS A 112 0.45 13.26 7.63
C LYS A 112 0.84 13.30 6.16
N CYS A 113 0.41 12.31 5.38
CA CYS A 113 0.85 12.17 4.00
C CYS A 113 0.17 13.14 3.03
N LYS A 114 -1.10 13.49 3.28
CA LYS A 114 -1.79 14.50 2.47
C LYS A 114 -1.22 15.89 2.68
N GLN A 115 -0.83 16.23 3.90
CA GLN A 115 -0.20 17.51 4.20
C GLN A 115 1.21 17.60 3.62
N ALA A 116 2.02 16.55 3.78
CA ALA A 116 3.41 16.50 3.28
C ALA A 116 3.52 16.74 1.77
N HIS A 117 2.51 16.34 1.00
CA HIS A 117 2.51 16.39 -0.46
C HIS A 117 1.29 17.10 -1.03
N LYS A 118 0.81 18.15 -0.35
CA LYS A 118 -0.29 18.98 -0.81
C LYS A 118 -0.08 19.43 -2.26
N VAL A 119 -1.08 19.15 -3.09
CA VAL A 119 -1.10 19.51 -4.51
C VAL A 119 -1.87 20.80 -4.70
N GLU A 120 -1.23 21.80 -5.30
CA GLU A 120 -1.90 23.02 -5.71
C GLU A 120 -2.83 22.76 -6.90
N LYS A 121 -4.01 23.38 -6.91
CA LYS A 121 -5.01 23.17 -7.98
C LYS A 121 -4.45 23.53 -9.36
N THR A 122 -3.61 24.55 -9.41
CA THR A 122 -2.93 25.10 -10.58
C THR A 122 -1.71 24.32 -11.02
N ALA A 123 -1.27 23.31 -10.26
CA ALA A 123 -0.10 22.52 -10.62
C ALA A 123 -0.31 21.80 -11.97
N ASP A 124 0.77 21.71 -12.75
CA ASP A 124 0.78 20.99 -14.02
C ASP A 124 0.66 19.47 -13.80
N LYS A 125 0.38 18.74 -14.89
CA LYS A 125 0.16 17.28 -14.85
C LYS A 125 1.37 16.51 -14.31
N LYS A 126 2.60 16.91 -14.64
CA LYS A 126 3.82 16.23 -14.21
C LYS A 126 4.04 16.44 -12.70
N THR A 127 3.83 17.66 -12.23
CA THR A 127 3.92 18.00 -10.79
C THR A 127 2.85 17.26 -9.98
N LYS A 128 1.62 17.19 -10.48
CA LYS A 128 0.53 16.41 -9.86
C LYS A 128 0.91 14.94 -9.71
N MET A 129 1.32 14.30 -10.81
CA MET A 129 1.75 12.90 -10.81
C MET A 129 2.90 12.63 -9.82
N LYS A 130 3.93 13.50 -9.81
CA LYS A 130 5.04 13.40 -8.87
C LYS A 130 4.55 13.42 -7.41
N LYS A 131 3.68 14.36 -7.06
CA LYS A 131 3.15 14.49 -5.69
C LYS A 131 2.24 13.33 -5.30
N GLU A 132 1.47 12.80 -6.24
CA GLU A 132 0.66 11.59 -6.03
C GLU A 132 1.53 10.39 -5.70
N CYS A 133 2.61 10.15 -6.46
CA CYS A 133 3.55 9.06 -6.18
C CYS A 133 4.26 9.21 -4.83
N LEU A 134 4.67 10.43 -4.46
CA LEU A 134 5.23 10.70 -3.13
C LEU A 134 4.21 10.50 -2.00
N THR A 135 2.94 10.88 -2.22
CA THR A 135 1.85 10.64 -1.26
C THR A 135 1.63 9.15 -1.03
N LEU A 136 1.70 8.36 -2.11
CA LEU A 136 1.55 6.92 -2.03
C LEU A 136 2.74 6.28 -1.29
N GLU A 137 3.97 6.70 -1.58
CA GLU A 137 5.17 6.24 -0.84
C GLU A 137 5.02 6.53 0.66
N CYS A 138 4.69 7.78 1.01
CA CYS A 138 4.45 8.17 2.40
C CYS A 138 3.35 7.32 3.05
N SER A 139 2.23 7.10 2.35
CA SER A 139 1.11 6.34 2.90
C SER A 139 1.52 4.90 3.19
N THR A 140 2.20 4.25 2.25
CA THR A 140 2.70 2.87 2.40
C THR A 140 3.62 2.74 3.62
N LEU A 141 4.57 3.67 3.78
CA LEU A 141 5.50 3.64 4.92
C LEU A 141 4.78 3.94 6.24
N CYS A 142 3.91 4.95 6.26
CA CYS A 142 3.17 5.34 7.46
C CYS A 142 2.27 4.21 7.95
N TYR A 143 1.45 3.60 7.08
CA TYR A 143 0.57 2.51 7.52
C TYR A 143 1.36 1.30 7.99
N PHE A 144 2.50 1.00 7.37
CA PHE A 144 3.39 -0.06 7.87
C PHE A 144 3.87 0.26 9.29
N ASP A 145 4.37 1.47 9.53
CA ASP A 145 4.89 1.87 10.84
C ASP A 145 3.82 1.87 11.93
N GLU A 146 2.69 2.55 11.71
CA GLU A 146 1.63 2.67 12.71
C GLU A 146 1.06 1.28 13.08
N LEU A 147 0.87 0.40 12.08
CA LEU A 147 0.36 -0.94 12.32
C LEU A 147 1.42 -1.85 12.96
N ALA A 148 2.67 -1.78 12.53
CA ALA A 148 3.74 -2.62 13.08
C ALA A 148 4.18 -2.18 14.48
N GLU A 149 4.02 -0.90 14.83
CA GLU A 149 4.24 -0.40 16.19
C GLU A 149 3.09 -0.82 17.12
N SER A 150 1.85 -0.69 16.66
CA SER A 150 0.67 -1.09 17.44
C SER A 150 0.52 -2.62 17.56
N CYS A 151 0.98 -3.36 16.56
CA CYS A 151 0.91 -4.82 16.48
C CYS A 151 2.29 -5.42 16.13
N PRO A 152 3.24 -5.46 17.08
CA PRO A 152 4.61 -5.91 16.82
C PRO A 152 4.72 -7.33 16.25
N GLU A 153 3.87 -8.25 16.72
CA GLU A 153 3.83 -9.64 16.22
C GLU A 153 3.44 -9.72 14.73
N ALA A 154 2.65 -8.75 14.25
CA ALA A 154 2.25 -8.68 12.85
C ALA A 154 3.32 -8.05 11.94
N ARG A 155 4.41 -7.51 12.48
CA ARG A 155 5.41 -6.74 11.72
C ARG A 155 5.96 -7.51 10.51
N ASN A 156 6.33 -8.77 10.72
CA ASN A 156 6.94 -9.58 9.66
C ASN A 156 5.95 -9.87 8.54
N ILE A 157 4.69 -10.15 8.86
CA ILE A 157 3.67 -10.37 7.83
C ILE A 157 3.30 -9.06 7.12
N LEU A 158 3.16 -7.95 7.84
CA LEU A 158 2.94 -6.64 7.24
C LEU A 158 4.07 -6.25 6.28
N LEU A 159 5.32 -6.56 6.62
CA LEU A 159 6.46 -6.36 5.73
C LEU A 159 6.34 -7.24 4.48
N LYS A 160 6.07 -8.53 4.64
CA LYS A 160 5.86 -9.46 3.51
C LYS A 160 4.76 -8.98 2.57
N ILE A 161 3.61 -8.57 3.11
CA ILE A 161 2.48 -8.02 2.36
C ILE A 161 2.91 -6.80 1.55
N ASN A 162 3.58 -5.82 2.16
CA ASN A 162 4.01 -4.61 1.46
C ASN A 162 5.00 -4.92 0.32
N ILE A 163 5.94 -5.84 0.55
CA ILE A 163 6.87 -6.29 -0.49
C ILE A 163 6.17 -7.05 -1.61
N GLY A 164 5.23 -7.94 -1.25
CA GLY A 164 4.38 -8.64 -2.22
C GLY A 164 3.57 -7.67 -3.07
N GLN A 165 3.09 -6.56 -2.48
CA GLN A 165 2.32 -5.54 -3.19
C GLN A 165 3.18 -4.86 -4.25
N VAL A 166 4.38 -4.43 -3.86
CA VAL A 166 5.35 -3.79 -4.76
C VAL A 166 5.71 -4.74 -5.91
N HIS A 167 5.97 -6.01 -5.60
CA HIS A 167 6.26 -7.02 -6.61
C HIS A 167 5.10 -7.22 -7.58
N SER A 168 3.87 -7.39 -7.07
CA SER A 168 2.66 -7.55 -7.90
C SER A 168 2.38 -6.30 -8.76
N MET A 169 2.65 -5.11 -8.25
CA MET A 169 2.51 -3.88 -9.01
C MET A 169 3.57 -3.78 -10.10
N ALA A 170 4.82 -4.14 -9.81
CA ALA A 170 5.90 -4.12 -10.79
C ALA A 170 5.67 -5.12 -11.94
N SER A 171 5.22 -6.34 -11.64
CA SER A 171 4.96 -7.38 -12.65
C SER A 171 3.81 -7.03 -13.58
N GLY A 172 2.91 -6.14 -13.16
CA GLY A 172 1.76 -5.69 -13.95
C GLY A 172 2.08 -4.59 -14.96
N VAL A 173 3.30 -4.03 -14.97
CA VAL A 173 3.67 -2.88 -15.81
C VAL A 173 4.67 -3.30 -16.89
N HIS A 174 4.37 -2.96 -18.14
CA HIS A 174 5.28 -3.20 -19.27
C HIS A 174 6.61 -2.44 -19.08
N PRO A 175 7.79 -3.04 -19.39
CA PRO A 175 9.09 -2.39 -19.18
C PRO A 175 9.23 -0.99 -19.80
N ILE A 176 8.74 -0.80 -21.02
CA ILE A 176 8.73 0.52 -21.70
C ILE A 176 7.90 1.55 -20.91
N THR A 177 6.82 1.13 -20.27
CA THR A 177 6.00 2.02 -19.44
C THR A 177 6.76 2.38 -18.17
N MET A 178 7.41 1.42 -17.52
CA MET A 178 8.30 1.65 -16.38
C MET A 178 9.41 2.66 -16.72
N GLU A 179 10.03 2.54 -17.89
CA GLU A 179 11.08 3.45 -18.36
C GLU A 179 10.62 4.91 -18.51
N LYS A 180 9.35 5.12 -18.85
CA LYS A 180 8.75 6.45 -19.04
C LYS A 180 8.20 7.05 -17.75
N MET A 181 8.12 6.29 -16.65
CA MET A 181 7.64 6.80 -15.37
C MET A 181 8.57 7.83 -14.77
N LEU A 182 7.99 8.79 -14.03
CA LEU A 182 8.75 9.68 -13.18
C LEU A 182 9.53 8.87 -12.13
N PRO A 183 10.73 9.33 -11.73
CA PRO A 183 11.55 8.62 -10.74
C PRO A 183 10.77 8.28 -9.46
N GLU A 184 9.98 9.21 -8.94
CA GLU A 184 9.19 9.02 -7.72
C GLU A 184 8.14 7.91 -7.87
N CYS A 185 7.56 7.77 -9.06
CA CYS A 185 6.60 6.70 -9.33
C CYS A 185 7.30 5.36 -9.54
N ARG A 186 8.45 5.37 -10.22
CA ARG A 186 9.24 4.15 -10.46
C ARG A 186 9.74 3.52 -9.16
N ASN A 187 10.06 4.35 -8.17
CA ASN A 187 10.46 3.88 -6.84
C ASN A 187 9.41 2.99 -6.18
N LEU A 188 8.12 3.29 -6.36
CA LEU A 188 7.01 2.48 -5.82
C LEU A 188 6.94 1.07 -6.41
N HIS A 189 7.54 0.87 -7.58
CA HIS A 189 7.63 -0.43 -8.25
C HIS A 189 9.02 -1.09 -8.05
N ASN A 190 9.94 -0.41 -7.35
CA ASN A 190 11.25 -0.96 -7.06
C ASN A 190 11.22 -1.68 -5.70
N THR A 191 11.22 -3.01 -5.77
CA THR A 191 11.20 -3.89 -4.60
C THR A 191 12.34 -3.63 -3.63
N GLU A 192 13.56 -3.40 -4.11
CA GLU A 192 14.73 -3.15 -3.26
C GLU A 192 14.62 -1.79 -2.56
N TYR A 193 14.19 -0.76 -3.30
CA TYR A 193 13.97 0.57 -2.76
C TYR A 193 12.92 0.55 -1.63
N MET A 194 11.74 -0.01 -1.91
CA MET A 194 10.65 -0.06 -0.93
C MET A 194 11.00 -0.94 0.27
N ARG A 195 11.72 -2.06 0.05
CA ARG A 195 12.24 -2.89 1.15
C ARG A 195 13.18 -2.11 2.05
N ALA A 196 14.16 -1.42 1.47
CA ALA A 196 15.11 -0.62 2.25
C ALA A 196 14.39 0.46 3.08
N LYS A 197 13.36 1.12 2.51
CA LYS A 197 12.54 2.11 3.22
C LYS A 197 11.74 1.51 4.38
N LEU A 198 11.02 0.42 4.13
CA LEU A 198 10.24 -0.28 5.17
C LEU A 198 11.12 -0.80 6.31
N MET A 199 12.33 -1.27 5.99
CA MET A 199 13.31 -1.68 6.99
C MET A 199 13.97 -0.49 7.70
N ALA A 200 14.26 0.62 7.02
CA ALA A 200 14.83 1.81 7.67
C ALA A 200 13.86 2.46 8.66
N SER A 201 12.57 2.47 8.32
CA SER A 201 11.47 2.84 9.23
C SER A 201 11.47 2.01 10.52
N SER A 202 12.02 0.79 10.48
CA SER A 202 12.14 -0.10 11.65
C SER A 202 13.29 0.23 12.59
N SER A 203 14.36 0.88 12.09
CA SER A 203 15.59 1.05 12.87
C SER A 203 15.57 2.24 13.83
N SER A 204 14.60 3.16 13.72
CA SER A 204 14.45 4.24 14.71
C SER A 204 13.84 3.79 16.04
N LEU A 205 13.30 2.57 16.12
CA LEU A 205 12.66 2.01 17.34
C LEU A 205 13.56 1.03 18.11
N LEU A 206 14.73 0.66 17.59
CA LEU A 206 15.66 -0.29 18.24
C LEU A 206 16.82 0.39 19.02
N MET A 207 16.79 1.71 19.20
CA MET A 207 17.89 2.47 19.83
C MET A 207 17.61 2.97 21.26
N ASP A 208 16.50 2.60 21.91
CA ASP A 208 16.13 3.25 23.19
C ASP A 208 15.89 2.34 24.41
N HIS A 209 16.42 1.11 24.42
CA HIS A 209 16.52 0.31 25.64
C HIS A 209 17.89 -0.34 25.79
N THR A 210 18.90 0.46 26.15
CA THR A 210 20.03 -0.04 26.95
C THR A 210 20.09 0.80 28.23
N PRO A 211 19.78 0.26 29.41
CA PRO A 211 19.89 1.00 30.66
C PRO A 211 21.34 1.41 30.94
N LEU A 212 21.52 2.67 31.35
CA LEU A 212 22.76 3.22 31.86
C LEU A 212 23.03 2.73 33.31
N GLU A 213 24.32 2.48 33.55
CA GLU A 213 25.07 2.54 34.82
C GLU A 213 25.14 1.31 35.75
N MET A 214 26.37 0.81 35.94
CA MET A 214 27.02 0.86 37.26
C MET A 214 28.55 0.79 37.15
N GLU A 215 29.18 1.93 37.47
CA GLU A 215 30.39 2.16 38.28
C GLU A 215 31.60 1.18 38.25
N THR A 216 32.74 1.78 37.86
CA THR A 216 34.10 1.68 38.43
C THR A 216 34.47 0.49 39.31
N GLU A 217 35.49 -0.27 38.87
CA GLU A 217 36.49 -0.84 39.78
C GLU A 217 37.88 -0.84 39.10
N GLU A 218 38.84 -0.14 39.70
CA GLU A 218 40.24 -0.09 39.29
C GLU A 218 40.88 -1.48 39.39
N ARG A 219 41.62 -1.91 38.35
CA ARG A 219 42.57 -3.03 38.46
C ARG A 219 43.99 -2.49 38.71
N PRO A 220 44.74 -3.04 39.68
CA PRO A 220 46.11 -2.62 39.90
C PRO A 220 47.03 -3.22 38.84
N VAL A 221 47.99 -2.41 38.41
CA VAL A 221 49.14 -2.80 37.60
C VAL A 221 50.08 -3.66 38.45
N ILE A 222 50.42 -4.85 37.97
CA ILE A 222 51.62 -5.58 38.42
C ILE A 222 52.39 -6.01 37.18
N THR A 223 53.49 -5.31 36.92
CA THR A 223 54.57 -5.70 36.01
C THR A 223 55.45 -6.76 36.69
N ALA A 224 55.84 -7.79 35.94
CA ALA A 224 56.94 -8.69 36.27
C ALA A 224 58.25 -8.16 35.66
#